data_AF-A0A379SR79-F1
#
_entry.id   AF-A0A379SR79-F1
#
_cell.length_a   1.000
_cell.length_b   1.000
_cell.length_c   1.000
_cell.angle_alpha   90.00
_cell.angle_beta   90.00
_cell.angle_gamma   90.00
#
_symmetry.space_group_name_H-M   'P 1'
#
loop_
_entity.id
_entity.type
_entity.pdbx_description
1 polymer ?
#
loop_
_entity_poly.entity_id
_entity_poly.type
_entity_poly.pdbx_seq_one_letter_code
_entity_poly.pdbx_strand_id
1 'polypeptide(L)'
;MQRPPSGLWGGLYCFPQFASEDGLREWLAQRHVNADNLAQLNAFRHTFSHFHLDIVPMWLPVSSLDACMDEGSALWYNLAQPPAVGLAAPVERLLQQLRTGAPV
;
A
#
# COMPACT_ATOMS: atom_id res chain seq x y z
N MET A 1 1.50 6.41 2.07
CA MET A 1 1.36 7.86 1.84
C MET A 1 0.16 8.39 2.61
N GLN A 2 0.28 9.56 3.22
CA GLN A 2 -0.86 10.24 3.84
C GLN A 2 -1.75 10.85 2.77
N ARG A 3 -3.06 10.59 2.84
CA ARG A 3 -4.04 11.21 1.94
C ARG A 3 -4.26 12.68 2.32
N PRO A 4 -4.66 13.54 1.36
CA PRO A 4 -5.10 14.90 1.66
C PRO A 4 -6.18 14.91 2.76
N PRO A 5 -6.36 16.02 3.51
CA PRO A 5 -7.31 16.09 4.62
C PRO A 5 -8.77 15.83 4.21
N SER A 6 -9.11 16.01 2.93
CA SER A 6 -10.43 15.77 2.37
C SER A 6 -10.46 14.52 1.48
N GLY A 7 -11.64 13.88 1.41
CA GLY A 7 -11.90 12.71 0.56
C GLY A 7 -11.99 11.40 1.33
N LEU A 8 -11.96 10.29 0.59
CA LEU A 8 -12.33 8.94 1.06
C LEU A 8 -11.60 8.46 2.32
N TRP A 9 -10.40 8.96 2.58
CA TRP A 9 -9.59 8.64 3.76
C TRP A 9 -8.83 9.87 4.24
N GLY A 10 -9.53 10.99 4.40
CA GLY A 10 -8.97 12.29 4.77
C GLY A 10 -7.92 12.21 5.90
N GLY A 11 -6.66 12.53 5.61
CA GLY A 11 -5.57 12.53 6.58
C GLY A 11 -5.06 11.15 7.05
N LEU A 12 -5.63 10.04 6.55
CA LEU A 12 -5.18 8.69 6.87
C LEU A 12 -4.07 8.23 5.92
N TYR A 13 -3.25 7.29 6.38
CA TYR A 13 -2.23 6.63 5.57
C TYR A 13 -2.82 5.48 4.76
N CYS A 14 -2.46 5.42 3.47
CA CYS A 14 -2.74 4.31 2.59
C CYS A 14 -1.54 3.89 1.73
N PHE A 15 -1.60 2.69 1.16
CA PHE A 15 -0.67 2.28 0.12
C PHE A 15 -0.87 3.12 -1.15
N PRO A 16 0.17 3.25 -2.01
CA PRO A 16 0.00 3.76 -3.37
C PRO A 16 -1.06 2.95 -4.13
N GLN A 17 -1.83 3.62 -4.97
CA GLN A 17 -2.92 3.03 -5.74
C GLN A 17 -2.74 3.38 -7.21
N PHE A 18 -3.02 2.42 -8.09
CA PHE A 18 -2.84 2.54 -9.52
C PHE A 18 -4.06 1.97 -10.24
N ALA A 19 -4.40 2.53 -11.39
CA ALA A 19 -5.50 2.02 -12.22
C ALA A 19 -5.12 0.75 -12.99
N SER A 20 -3.83 0.48 -13.17
CA SER A 20 -3.29 -0.68 -13.89
C SER A 20 -1.95 -1.13 -13.29
N GLU A 21 -1.59 -2.38 -13.58
CA GLU A 21 -0.26 -2.91 -13.24
C GLU A 21 0.85 -2.18 -13.99
N ASP A 22 0.62 -1.76 -15.24
CA ASP A 22 1.59 -0.95 -15.99
C ASP A 22 1.91 0.37 -15.28
N GLY A 23 0.89 1.08 -14.78
CA GLY A 23 1.11 2.32 -14.03
C GLY A 23 1.87 2.11 -12.72
N LEU A 24 1.66 0.96 -12.06
CA LEU A 24 2.46 0.55 -10.91
C LEU A 24 3.92 0.29 -11.30
N ARG A 25 4.16 -0.45 -12.39
CA ARG A 25 5.51 -0.79 -12.88
C ARG A 25 6.28 0.47 -13.31
N GLU A 26 5.63 1.40 -14.00
CA GLU A 26 6.19 2.70 -14.35
C GLU A 26 6.57 3.51 -13.10
N TRP A 27 5.71 3.53 -12.09
CA TRP A 27 5.96 4.24 -10.82
C TRP A 27 7.16 3.66 -10.05
N LEU A 28 7.33 2.32 -10.07
CA LEU A 28 8.48 1.62 -9.49
C LEU A 28 9.77 1.92 -10.29
N ALA A 29 9.70 1.90 -11.62
CA ALA A 29 10.84 2.18 -12.49
C ALA A 29 11.40 3.59 -12.30
N GLN A 30 10.54 4.61 -12.14
CA GLN A 30 10.95 5.99 -11.83
C GLN A 30 11.72 6.11 -10.51
N ARG A 31 11.51 5.16 -9.59
CA ARG A 31 12.17 5.07 -8.29
C ARG A 31 13.34 4.09 -8.29
N HIS A 32 13.73 3.56 -9.45
CA HIS A 32 14.78 2.55 -9.58
C HIS A 32 14.52 1.29 -8.74
N VAL A 33 13.23 0.96 -8.51
CA VAL A 33 12.82 -0.27 -7.84
C VAL A 33 12.52 -1.33 -8.90
N ASN A 34 13.23 -2.46 -8.83
CA ASN A 34 13.00 -3.60 -9.71
C ASN A 34 11.69 -4.33 -9.30
N ALA A 35 10.84 -4.65 -10.29
CA ALA A 35 9.52 -5.27 -10.12
C ALA A 35 9.46 -6.76 -10.54
N ASP A 36 10.59 -7.44 -10.66
CA ASP A 36 10.69 -8.83 -11.15
C ASP A 36 9.98 -9.82 -10.21
N ASN A 37 9.99 -9.55 -8.92
CA ASN A 37 9.33 -10.37 -7.88
C ASN A 37 7.98 -9.79 -7.45
N LEU A 38 7.33 -8.99 -8.30
CA LEU A 38 6.00 -8.46 -8.03
C LEU A 38 4.97 -9.59 -8.05
N ALA A 39 4.27 -9.79 -6.95
CA ALA A 39 3.24 -10.82 -6.80
C ALA A 39 1.90 -10.20 -6.42
N GLN A 40 0.83 -10.66 -7.05
CA GLN A 40 -0.53 -10.28 -6.65
C GLN A 40 -0.95 -11.09 -5.42
N LEU A 41 -1.57 -10.41 -4.44
CA LEU A 41 -2.24 -11.06 -3.30
C LEU A 41 -3.75 -11.18 -3.58
N ASN A 42 -4.45 -11.93 -2.72
CA ASN A 42 -5.90 -12.06 -2.81
C ASN A 42 -6.62 -10.71 -2.89
N ALA A 43 -7.35 -10.52 -3.98
CA ALA A 43 -8.21 -9.37 -4.17
C ALA A 43 -9.36 -9.40 -3.16
N PHE A 44 -9.80 -8.24 -2.71
CA PHE A 44 -10.93 -8.12 -1.82
C PHE A 44 -11.72 -6.83 -2.05
N ARG A 45 -12.99 -6.85 -1.66
CA ARG A 45 -13.87 -5.69 -1.72
C ARG A 45 -13.94 -4.99 -0.37
N HIS A 46 -13.82 -3.67 -0.39
CA HIS A 46 -14.15 -2.80 0.74
C HIS A 46 -15.41 -2.00 0.41
N THR A 47 -16.42 -2.08 1.27
CA THR A 47 -17.74 -1.47 1.03
C THR A 47 -17.89 -0.20 1.85
N PHE A 48 -18.17 0.90 1.17
CA PHE A 48 -18.67 2.14 1.76
C PHE A 48 -20.20 2.18 1.61
N SER A 49 -20.85 3.11 2.33
CA SER A 49 -22.31 3.26 2.27
C SER A 49 -22.85 3.50 0.85
N HIS A 50 -22.07 4.16 -0.03
CA HIS A 50 -22.54 4.59 -1.35
C HIS A 50 -21.76 4.00 -2.53
N PHE A 51 -20.69 3.24 -2.28
CA PHE A 51 -19.92 2.59 -3.33
C PHE A 51 -19.03 1.47 -2.80
N HIS A 52 -18.46 0.69 -3.70
CA HIS A 52 -17.52 -0.37 -3.38
C HIS A 52 -16.16 -0.07 -4.02
N LEU A 53 -15.10 -0.43 -3.30
CA LEU A 53 -13.75 -0.43 -3.81
C LEU A 53 -13.26 -1.87 -3.91
N ASP A 54 -13.00 -2.32 -5.14
CA ASP A 54 -12.30 -3.58 -5.39
C ASP A 54 -10.80 -3.32 -5.32
N ILE A 55 -10.11 -4.05 -4.43
CA ILE A 55 -8.70 -3.85 -4.13
C ILE A 55 -7.95 -5.09 -4.57
N VAL A 56 -6.94 -4.89 -5.40
CA VAL A 56 -5.97 -5.91 -5.81
C VAL A 56 -4.62 -5.53 -5.19
N PRO A 57 -4.22 -6.15 -4.06
CA PRO A 57 -2.97 -5.81 -3.40
C PRO A 57 -1.79 -6.42 -4.17
N MET A 58 -0.71 -5.64 -4.29
CA MET A 58 0.52 -6.08 -4.92
C MET A 58 1.64 -6.14 -3.88
N TRP A 59 2.32 -7.27 -3.82
CA TRP A 59 3.43 -7.55 -2.92
C TRP A 59 4.75 -7.52 -3.68
N LEU A 60 5.73 -6.79 -3.15
CA LEU A 60 7.06 -6.70 -3.72
C LEU A 60 8.11 -6.74 -2.62
N PRO A 61 8.88 -7.83 -2.50
CA PRO A 61 10.07 -7.84 -1.65
C PRO A 61 11.13 -6.89 -2.22
N VAL A 62 11.59 -5.93 -1.42
CA VAL A 62 12.65 -4.99 -1.80
C VAL A 62 13.89 -5.23 -0.94
N SER A 63 15.06 -5.28 -1.59
CA SER A 63 16.35 -5.57 -0.93
C SER A 63 17.13 -4.31 -0.56
N SER A 64 16.77 -3.16 -1.13
CA SER A 64 17.40 -1.86 -0.86
C SER A 64 16.35 -0.81 -0.52
N LEU A 65 16.60 -0.06 0.54
CA LEU A 65 15.73 1.04 1.01
C LEU A 65 16.03 2.35 0.27
N ASP A 66 17.21 2.50 -0.32
CA ASP A 66 17.67 3.74 -0.98
C ASP A 66 16.77 4.12 -2.17
N ALA A 67 16.15 3.13 -2.81
CA ALA A 67 15.22 3.31 -3.94
C ALA A 67 13.81 3.80 -3.50
N CYS A 68 13.47 3.71 -2.22
CA CYS A 68 12.16 4.06 -1.68
C CYS A 68 12.21 5.24 -0.70
N MET A 69 13.35 5.93 -0.61
CA MET A 69 13.50 7.13 0.20
C MET A 69 13.01 8.38 -0.53
N ASP A 70 12.05 9.04 0.14
CA ASP A 70 11.73 10.47 0.05
C ASP A 70 10.73 10.95 -1.03
N GLU A 71 9.49 11.19 -0.58
CA GLU A 71 8.58 12.24 -1.09
C GLU A 71 7.60 12.67 0.03
N GLY A 72 8.14 13.14 1.17
CA GLY A 72 7.48 13.97 2.22
C GLY A 72 6.19 13.47 2.95
N SER A 73 5.47 12.50 2.41
CA SER A 73 4.16 12.02 2.85
C SER A 73 4.12 10.49 3.00
N ALA A 74 5.22 9.80 2.68
CA ALA A 74 5.38 8.37 2.84
C ALA A 74 5.93 8.03 4.24
N LEU A 75 5.52 6.88 4.75
CA LEU A 75 5.93 6.37 6.06
C LEU A 75 6.36 4.92 5.89
N TRP A 76 7.55 4.59 6.39
CA TRP A 76 7.96 3.20 6.60
C TRP A 76 7.23 2.65 7.83
N TYR A 77 6.35 1.69 7.60
CA TYR A 77 5.54 1.09 8.67
C TYR A 77 6.18 -0.22 9.15
N ASN A 78 6.74 -0.19 10.35
CA ASN A 78 7.35 -1.37 10.96
C ASN A 78 6.25 -2.29 11.55
N LEU A 79 6.07 -3.48 10.99
CA LEU A 79 5.05 -4.43 11.45
C LEU A 79 5.29 -4.97 12.87
N ALA A 80 6.56 -5.03 13.31
CA ALA A 80 6.94 -5.48 14.65
C ALA A 80 6.80 -4.37 15.70
N GLN A 81 7.05 -3.11 15.30
CA GLN A 81 6.91 -1.92 16.14
C GLN A 81 6.05 -0.88 15.41
N PRO A 82 4.73 -1.08 15.35
CA PRO A 82 3.85 -0.24 14.55
C PRO A 82 3.84 1.20 15.07
N PRO A 83 4.10 2.20 14.22
CA PRO A 83 3.95 3.60 14.60
C PRO A 83 2.46 3.93 14.85
N ALA A 84 2.20 4.82 15.81
CA ALA A 84 0.85 5.29 16.13
C ALA A 84 0.37 6.32 15.11
N VAL A 85 -0.12 5.85 13.96
CA VAL A 85 -0.68 6.67 12.88
C VAL A 85 -2.08 6.21 12.49
N GLY A 86 -2.89 7.13 11.98
CA GLY A 86 -4.20 6.79 11.41
C GLY A 86 -4.03 6.05 10.08
N LEU A 87 -4.58 4.84 9.99
CA LEU A 87 -4.56 4.01 8.78
C LEU A 87 -5.97 3.90 8.20
N ALA A 88 -6.07 3.78 6.88
CA ALA A 88 -7.35 3.41 6.27
C ALA A 88 -7.69 1.95 6.62
N ALA A 89 -8.97 1.65 6.87
CA ALA A 89 -9.44 0.30 7.21
C ALA A 89 -8.92 -0.83 6.28
N PRO A 90 -8.90 -0.70 4.93
CA PRO A 90 -8.33 -1.76 4.09
C PRO A 90 -6.82 -1.94 4.25
N VAL A 91 -6.10 -0.90 4.68
CA VAL A 91 -4.66 -0.93 4.92
C VAL A 91 -4.38 -1.67 6.23
N GLU A 92 -5.14 -1.37 7.29
CA GLU A 92 -5.06 -2.10 8.56
C GLU A 92 -5.29 -3.60 8.35
N ARG A 93 -6.32 -3.96 7.57
CA ARG A 93 -6.62 -5.35 7.22
C ARG A 93 -5.43 -6.03 6.54
N LEU A 94 -4.81 -5.38 5.55
CA LEU A 94 -3.64 -5.92 4.85
C LEU A 94 -2.44 -6.11 5.78
N LEU A 95 -2.13 -5.10 6.61
CA LEU A 95 -1.01 -5.18 7.55
C LEU A 95 -1.21 -6.29 8.58
N GLN A 96 -2.45 -6.53 9.03
CA GLN A 96 -2.77 -7.66 9.91
C GLN A 96 -2.53 -9.02 9.22
N GLN A 97 -2.96 -9.18 7.96
CA GLN A 97 -2.72 -10.42 7.19
C GLN A 97 -1.23 -10.70 6.99
N LEU A 98 -0.43 -9.66 6.74
CA LEU A 98 1.02 -9.78 6.63
C LEU A 98 1.67 -10.19 7.95
N ARG A 99 1.17 -9.69 9.10
CA ARG A 99 1.65 -10.08 10.43
C ARG A 99 1.38 -11.55 10.75
N THR A 100 0.26 -12.10 10.28
CA THR A 100 -0.11 -13.49 10.54
C THR A 100 0.48 -14.47 9.53
N GLY A 101 1.29 -14.00 8.57
CA GLY A 101 1.98 -14.86 7.60
C GLY A 101 1.07 -15.46 6.54
N ALA A 102 -0.08 -14.84 6.24
CA ALA A 102 -1.08 -15.36 5.31
C ALA A 102 -1.17 -14.61 3.96
N PRO A 103 -0.08 -14.34 3.21
CA PRO A 103 -0.20 -13.91 1.83
C PRO A 103 -0.22 -15.14 0.91
N VAL A 104 -1.37 -15.82 0.83
CA VAL A 104 -1.70 -16.68 -0.32
C VAL A 104 -3.06 -16.29 -0.84
#